data_AF-A0A497PU30-F1
#
_entry.id   AF-A0A497PU30-F1
#
_cell.length_a   1.000
_cell.length_b   1.000
_cell.length_c   1.000
_cell.angle_alpha   90.00
_cell.angle_beta   90.00
_cell.angle_gamma   90.00
#
_symmetry.space_group_name_H-M   'P 1'
#
loop_
_entity.id
_entity.type
_entity.pdbx_description
1 polymer ?
#
loop_
_entity_poly.entity_id
_entity_poly.type
_entity_poly.pdbx_seq_one_letter_code
_entity_poly.pdbx_strand_id
1 'polypeptide(L)'
;MDNMEKLIKLIVEENVSALQLMEDELGLFHDEVLDLIRRAVAEGKVRGMLSEDERRFWKAEVKLSDAPVIPREEKEPDFLNYDARPGKIIAVMGLLILIAGGLILNFAADTTEQDFGTVIIFLGVTVLLIGSYVVSRRDTPD
;
A
#
# COMPACT_ATOMS: atom_id res chain seq x y z
N MET A 1 -23.18 -23.52 28.93
CA MET A 1 -21.84 -23.72 28.37
C MET A 1 -20.85 -23.36 29.44
N ASP A 2 -19.96 -24.29 29.77
CA ASP A 2 -18.90 -24.08 30.76
C ASP A 2 -17.91 -23.03 30.25
N ASN A 3 -17.36 -22.21 31.15
CA ASN A 3 -16.43 -21.13 30.77
C ASN A 3 -15.15 -21.69 30.13
N MET A 4 -14.75 -22.91 30.52
CA MET A 4 -13.65 -23.65 29.91
C MET A 4 -13.92 -23.98 28.43
N GLU A 5 -15.13 -24.43 28.12
CA GLU A 5 -15.53 -24.82 26.77
C GLU A 5 -15.59 -23.60 25.83
N LYS A 6 -16.11 -22.47 26.34
CA LYS A 6 -16.10 -21.19 25.62
C LYS A 6 -14.68 -20.68 25.36
N LEU A 7 -13.79 -20.74 26.35
CA LEU A 7 -12.40 -20.32 26.19
C LEU A 7 -11.69 -21.15 25.10
N ILE A 8 -11.87 -22.47 25.11
CA ILE A 8 -11.29 -23.35 24.10
C ILE A 8 -11.82 -22.98 22.71
N LYS A 9 -13.12 -22.70 22.60
CA LYS A 9 -13.73 -22.25 21.34
C LYS A 9 -13.08 -20.95 20.83
N LEU A 10 -12.94 -19.95 21.70
CA LEU A 10 -12.31 -18.66 21.36
C LEU A 10 -10.87 -18.84 20.86
N ILE A 11 -10.08 -19.70 21.52
CA ILE A 11 -8.67 -19.91 21.17
C ILE A 11 -8.49 -20.83 19.95
N VAL A 12 -9.29 -21.89 19.83
CA VAL A 12 -9.09 -22.95 18.83
C VAL A 12 -9.86 -22.67 17.54
N GLU A 13 -11.13 -22.27 17.64
CA GLU A 13 -12.00 -22.05 16.48
C GLU A 13 -11.90 -20.60 15.98
N GLU A 14 -11.93 -19.64 16.89
CA GLU A 14 -12.01 -18.21 16.55
C GLU A 14 -10.62 -17.52 16.51
N ASN A 15 -9.55 -18.24 16.85
CA ASN A 15 -8.16 -17.78 16.84
C ASN A 15 -7.93 -16.46 17.62
N VAL A 16 -8.70 -16.23 18.68
CA VAL A 16 -8.53 -15.07 19.55
C VAL A 16 -7.23 -15.26 20.35
N SER A 17 -6.35 -14.27 20.29
CA SER A 17 -5.05 -14.28 20.98
C SER A 17 -4.91 -13.20 22.06
N ALA A 18 -5.74 -12.16 22.04
CA ALA A 18 -5.73 -11.12 23.06
C ALA A 18 -6.59 -11.53 24.25
N LEU A 19 -6.04 -11.47 25.47
CA LEU A 19 -6.77 -11.85 26.69
C LEU A 19 -7.92 -10.89 26.96
N GLN A 20 -7.76 -9.61 26.65
CA GLN A 20 -8.83 -8.61 26.81
C GLN A 20 -10.11 -8.98 26.03
N LEU A 21 -9.96 -9.52 24.81
CA LEU A 21 -11.10 -9.99 24.04
C LEU A 21 -11.74 -11.24 24.66
N MET A 22 -10.95 -12.09 25.32
CA MET A 22 -11.46 -13.25 26.05
C MET A 22 -12.17 -12.82 27.34
N GLU A 23 -11.69 -11.79 28.04
CA GLU A 23 -12.34 -11.19 29.22
C GLU A 23 -13.73 -10.66 28.84
N ASP A 24 -13.82 -9.90 27.75
CA ASP A 24 -15.06 -9.32 27.25
C ASP A 24 -16.08 -10.41 26.86
N GLU A 25 -15.64 -11.46 26.16
CA GLU A 25 -16.52 -12.56 25.70
C GLU A 25 -16.92 -13.53 26.81
N LEU A 26 -16.06 -13.76 27.81
CA LEU A 26 -16.35 -14.64 28.94
C LEU A 26 -17.05 -13.91 30.09
N GLY A 27 -16.98 -12.58 30.14
CA GLY A 27 -17.48 -11.76 31.24
C GLY A 27 -16.73 -12.01 32.55
N LEU A 28 -15.43 -12.34 32.45
CA LEU A 28 -14.57 -12.71 33.57
C LEU A 28 -13.47 -11.68 33.78
N PHE A 29 -12.94 -11.60 35.00
CA PHE A 29 -11.80 -10.75 35.27
C PHE A 29 -10.51 -11.36 34.69
N HIS A 30 -9.54 -10.50 34.40
CA HIS A 30 -8.24 -10.85 33.84
C HIS A 30 -7.58 -12.07 34.53
N ASP A 31 -7.53 -12.05 35.87
CA ASP A 31 -6.93 -13.11 36.68
C ASP A 31 -7.66 -14.46 36.52
N GLU A 32 -8.99 -14.43 36.37
CA GLU A 32 -9.80 -15.63 36.19
C GLU A 32 -9.59 -16.23 34.79
N VAL A 33 -9.43 -15.39 33.77
CA VAL A 33 -9.09 -15.81 32.41
C VAL A 33 -7.69 -16.42 32.36
N LEU A 34 -6.71 -15.82 33.05
CA LEU A 34 -5.36 -16.37 33.18
C LEU A 34 -5.36 -17.75 33.83
N ASP A 35 -6.12 -17.90 34.93
CA ASP A 35 -6.27 -19.17 35.61
C ASP A 35 -6.93 -20.24 34.72
N LEU A 36 -7.96 -19.86 33.96
CA LEU A 36 -8.61 -20.77 33.01
C LEU A 36 -7.66 -21.18 31.89
N ILE A 37 -6.87 -20.26 31.33
CA ILE A 37 -5.88 -20.56 30.30
C ILE A 37 -4.81 -21.51 30.86
N ARG A 38 -4.28 -21.25 32.06
CA ARG A 38 -3.28 -22.11 32.70
C ARG A 38 -3.83 -23.51 32.95
N ARG A 39 -5.09 -23.63 33.39
CA ARG A 39 -5.77 -24.93 33.52
C ARG A 39 -5.98 -25.61 32.16
N ALA A 40 -6.42 -24.89 31.15
CA ALA A 40 -6.62 -25.43 29.80
C ALA A 40 -5.30 -25.96 29.19
N VAL A 41 -4.17 -25.29 29.47
CA VAL A 41 -2.83 -25.73 29.07
C VAL A 41 -2.38 -26.94 29.90
N ALA A 42 -2.58 -26.93 31.22
CA ALA A 42 -2.21 -28.03 32.11
C ALA A 42 -2.99 -29.32 31.80
N GLU A 43 -4.26 -29.20 31.42
CA GLU A 43 -5.12 -30.31 30.97
C GLU A 43 -4.82 -30.74 29.53
N GLY A 44 -3.92 -30.05 28.81
CA GLY A 44 -3.56 -30.34 27.43
C GLY A 44 -4.66 -30.04 26.41
N LYS A 45 -5.72 -29.32 26.81
CA LYS A 45 -6.84 -28.92 25.94
C LYS A 45 -6.44 -27.83 24.94
N VAL A 46 -5.46 -27.00 25.33
CA VAL A 46 -4.89 -25.93 24.49
C VAL A 46 -3.37 -26.00 24.58
N ARG A 47 -2.66 -25.80 23.47
CA ARG A 47 -1.19 -25.75 23.42
C ARG A 47 -0.74 -24.34 23.08
N GLY A 48 0.03 -23.71 23.96
CA GLY A 48 0.52 -22.35 23.76
C GLY A 48 1.25 -21.78 24.97
N MET A 49 1.64 -20.52 24.87
CA MET A 49 2.37 -19.77 25.89
C MET A 49 1.74 -18.37 26.05
N LEU A 50 1.64 -17.91 27.30
CA LEU A 50 1.27 -16.53 27.61
C LEU A 50 2.44 -15.58 27.34
N SER A 51 2.13 -14.35 26.94
CA SER A 51 3.12 -13.29 26.79
C SER A 51 3.73 -12.85 28.11
N GLU A 52 4.94 -12.28 28.06
CA GLU A 52 5.64 -11.78 29.26
C GLU A 52 4.83 -10.70 30.00
N ASP A 53 4.01 -9.95 29.26
CA ASP A 53 3.10 -8.94 29.81
C ASP A 53 1.73 -9.52 30.24
N GLU A 54 1.53 -10.84 30.09
CA GLU A 54 0.28 -11.56 30.35
C GLU A 54 -0.94 -11.00 29.59
N ARG A 55 -0.75 -10.27 28.50
CA ARG A 55 -1.85 -9.69 27.70
C ARG A 55 -2.29 -10.54 26.52
N ARG A 56 -1.47 -11.51 26.12
CA ARG A 56 -1.71 -12.33 24.93
C ARG A 56 -1.40 -13.80 25.19
N PHE A 57 -2.17 -14.67 24.53
CA PHE A 57 -1.91 -16.10 24.48
C PHE A 57 -1.50 -16.50 23.05
N TRP A 58 -0.29 -17.03 22.90
CA TRP A 58 0.23 -17.54 21.63
C TRP A 58 0.06 -19.05 21.55
N LYS A 59 -0.76 -19.51 20.60
CA LYS A 59 -0.93 -20.94 20.31
C LYS A 59 0.37 -21.53 19.74
N ALA A 60 0.85 -22.64 20.30
CA ALA A 60 2.09 -23.29 19.89
C ALA A 60 1.95 -23.97 18.52
N GLU A 61 0.76 -24.44 18.19
CA GLU A 61 0.39 -24.91 16.85
C GLU A 61 -0.34 -23.79 16.11
N VAL A 62 0.42 -22.78 15.68
CA VAL A 62 -0.01 -22.05 14.49
C VAL A 62 0.16 -23.05 13.35
N LYS A 63 -0.92 -23.74 12.98
CA LYS A 63 -1.02 -24.20 11.59
C LYS A 63 -0.89 -22.94 10.75
N LEU A 64 0.32 -22.64 10.29
CA LEU A 64 0.52 -21.96 9.01
C LEU A 64 -0.46 -22.65 8.09
N SER A 65 -1.49 -21.91 7.67
CA SER A 65 -2.60 -22.46 6.92
C SER A 65 -2.08 -23.47 5.89
N ASP A 66 -2.59 -24.71 5.92
CA ASP A 66 -2.45 -25.67 4.81
C ASP A 66 -3.22 -25.17 3.56
N ALA A 67 -3.58 -23.88 3.48
CA ALA A 67 -3.87 -23.25 2.22
C ALA A 67 -2.68 -23.56 1.31
N PRO A 68 -2.91 -24.19 0.14
CA PRO A 68 -1.84 -24.36 -0.81
C PRO A 68 -1.20 -22.99 -0.98
N VAL A 69 0.13 -22.92 -0.79
CA VAL A 69 0.89 -21.75 -1.23
C VAL A 69 0.66 -21.73 -2.73
N ILE A 70 -0.39 -21.04 -3.16
CA ILE A 70 -0.60 -20.73 -4.56
C ILE A 70 0.67 -19.96 -4.88
N PRO A 71 1.56 -20.48 -5.74
CA PRO A 71 2.63 -19.68 -6.26
C PRO A 71 1.91 -18.55 -6.98
N ARG A 72 1.79 -17.39 -6.31
CA ARG A 72 1.48 -16.16 -7.00
C ARG A 72 2.66 -16.02 -7.92
N GLU A 73 2.42 -16.17 -9.22
CA GLU A 73 3.30 -15.54 -10.19
C GLU A 73 3.47 -14.12 -9.66
N GLU A 74 4.69 -13.81 -9.20
CA GLU A 74 5.11 -12.45 -8.93
C GLU A 74 5.06 -11.77 -10.30
N LYS A 75 3.86 -11.40 -10.75
CA LYS A 75 3.71 -10.41 -11.80
C LYS A 75 4.33 -9.18 -11.19
N GLU A 76 5.52 -8.85 -11.68
CA GLU A 76 6.12 -7.56 -11.41
C GLU A 76 5.03 -6.52 -11.59
N PRO A 77 4.78 -5.69 -10.57
CA PRO A 77 3.64 -4.81 -10.61
C PRO A 77 3.77 -3.87 -11.82
N ASP A 78 2.67 -3.65 -12.53
CA ASP A 78 2.66 -2.98 -13.85
C ASP A 78 3.33 -1.60 -13.85
N PHE A 79 3.46 -0.94 -12.69
CA PHE A 79 4.19 0.31 -12.53
C PHE A 79 5.70 0.22 -12.83
N LEU A 80 6.31 -0.97 -12.77
CA LEU A 80 7.72 -1.18 -13.14
C LEU A 80 7.92 -1.13 -14.67
N ASN A 81 6.88 -1.43 -15.45
CA ASN A 81 6.93 -1.50 -16.91
C ASN A 81 6.51 -0.19 -17.60
N TYR A 82 6.19 0.87 -16.84
CA TYR A 82 5.77 2.14 -17.42
C TYR A 82 6.92 2.87 -18.13
N ASP A 83 6.84 2.95 -19.46
CA ASP A 83 7.81 3.66 -20.28
C ASP A 83 7.46 5.15 -20.42
N ALA A 84 8.14 6.00 -19.64
CA ALA A 84 8.00 7.45 -19.70
C ALA A 84 8.81 8.12 -20.83
N ARG A 85 9.60 7.36 -21.62
CA ARG A 85 10.44 7.91 -22.70
C ARG A 85 9.66 8.75 -23.73
N PRO A 86 8.50 8.31 -24.28
CA PRO A 86 7.77 9.10 -25.26
C PRO A 86 7.33 10.47 -24.73
N GLY A 87 6.79 10.53 -23.51
CA GLY A 87 6.39 11.79 -22.89
C GLY A 87 7.58 12.74 -22.66
N LYS A 88 8.73 12.21 -22.23
CA LYS A 88 9.96 12.99 -22.06
C LYS A 88 10.45 13.59 -23.38
N ILE A 89 10.44 12.81 -24.47
CA ILE A 89 10.86 13.30 -25.79
C ILE A 89 9.97 14.45 -26.25
N ILE A 90 8.64 14.31 -26.10
CA ILE A 90 7.68 15.35 -26.48
C ILE A 90 7.91 16.63 -25.66
N ALA A 91 8.11 16.51 -24.34
CA ALA A 91 8.38 17.66 -23.47
C ALA A 91 9.68 18.39 -23.84
N VAL A 92 10.75 17.64 -24.15
CA VAL A 92 12.03 18.21 -24.61
C VAL A 92 11.86 18.93 -25.95
N MET A 93 11.10 18.37 -26.88
CA MET A 93 10.79 19.04 -28.15
C MET A 93 10.03 20.36 -27.94
N GLY A 94 9.04 20.37 -27.05
CA GLY A 94 8.34 21.60 -26.66
C GLY A 94 9.28 22.66 -26.07
N LEU A 95 10.24 22.24 -25.24
CA LEU A 95 11.25 23.13 -24.67
C LEU A 95 12.16 23.75 -25.75
N LEU A 96 12.59 22.97 -26.74
CA LEU A 96 13.39 23.48 -27.86
C LEU A 96 12.62 24.51 -28.69
N ILE A 97 11.33 24.27 -28.93
CA ILE A 97 10.46 25.23 -29.63
C ILE A 97 10.34 26.53 -28.84
N LEU A 98 10.21 26.48 -27.51
CA LEU A 98 10.20 27.66 -26.65
C LEU A 98 11.50 28.46 -26.75
N ILE A 99 12.64 27.79 -26.74
CA ILE A 99 13.95 28.44 -26.90
C ILE A 99 14.02 29.13 -28.26
N ALA A 100 13.60 28.47 -29.33
CA ALA A 100 13.58 29.06 -30.67
C ALA A 100 12.66 30.29 -30.74
N GLY A 101 11.45 30.22 -30.20
CA GLY A 101 10.52 31.36 -30.14
C GLY A 101 11.05 32.52 -29.29
N GLY A 102 11.69 32.21 -28.15
CA GLY A 102 12.33 33.20 -27.29
C GLY A 102 13.51 33.91 -27.96
N LEU A 103 14.32 33.18 -28.74
CA LEU A 103 15.38 33.78 -29.54
C LEU A 103 14.82 34.72 -30.62
N ILE A 104 13.77 34.29 -31.33
CA ILE A 104 13.10 35.15 -32.34
C ILE A 104 12.60 36.45 -31.69
N LEU A 105 11.93 36.36 -30.53
CA LEU A 105 11.47 37.54 -29.79
C LEU A 105 12.60 38.45 -29.31
N ASN A 106 13.75 37.89 -28.94
CA ASN A 106 14.90 38.67 -28.49
C ASN A 106 15.52 39.49 -29.63
N PHE A 107 15.53 38.93 -30.85
CA PHE A 107 16.11 39.56 -32.04
C PHE A 107 15.08 40.27 -32.93
N ALA A 108 13.80 40.27 -32.57
CA ALA A 108 12.73 40.85 -33.37
C ALA A 108 12.87 42.39 -33.45
N ALA A 109 12.89 42.92 -34.67
CA ALA A 109 12.95 44.36 -34.92
C ALA A 109 11.56 44.98 -35.13
N ASP A 110 10.63 44.20 -35.67
CA ASP A 110 9.29 44.63 -36.05
C ASP A 110 8.18 43.89 -35.28
N THR A 111 7.00 44.50 -35.16
CA THR A 111 5.84 43.94 -34.46
C THR A 111 5.36 42.62 -35.08
N THR A 112 5.48 42.46 -36.40
CA THR A 112 5.12 41.21 -37.10
C THR A 112 6.00 40.03 -36.66
N GLU A 113 7.29 40.27 -36.43
CA GLU A 113 8.22 39.24 -35.96
C GLU A 113 7.98 38.89 -34.49
N GLN A 114 7.60 39.88 -33.67
CA GLN A 114 7.20 39.67 -32.28
C GLN A 114 5.91 38.84 -32.18
N ASP A 115 4.90 39.13 -33.01
CA ASP A 115 3.67 38.35 -33.06
C ASP A 115 3.95 36.90 -33.48
N PHE A 116 4.79 36.71 -34.49
CA PHE A 116 5.21 35.38 -34.94
C PHE A 116 5.97 34.60 -33.87
N GLY A 117 6.94 35.24 -33.20
CA GLY A 117 7.66 34.65 -32.07
C GLY A 117 6.73 34.27 -30.92
N THR A 118 5.74 35.11 -30.63
CA THR A 118 4.73 34.85 -29.59
C THR A 118 3.88 33.62 -29.93
N VAL A 119 3.45 33.46 -31.19
CA VAL A 119 2.72 32.28 -31.65
C VAL A 119 3.57 31.00 -31.51
N ILE A 120 4.86 31.06 -31.86
CA ILE A 120 5.79 29.93 -31.69
C ILE A 120 5.93 29.56 -30.21
N ILE A 121 6.02 30.54 -29.32
CA ILE A 121 6.08 30.29 -27.88
C ILE A 121 4.80 29.60 -27.40
N PHE A 122 3.62 30.08 -27.78
CA PHE A 122 2.35 29.44 -27.41
C PHE A 122 2.27 27.99 -27.90
N LEU A 123 2.74 27.71 -29.12
CA LEU A 123 2.83 26.36 -29.65
C LEU A 123 3.79 25.50 -28.81
N GLY A 124 4.96 26.03 -28.48
CA GLY A 124 5.96 25.38 -27.63
C GLY A 124 5.43 25.04 -26.23
N VAL A 125 4.71 25.97 -25.58
CA VAL A 125 4.05 25.74 -24.29
C VAL A 125 3.03 24.61 -24.42
N THR A 126 2.21 24.61 -25.46
CA THR A 126 1.19 23.58 -25.67
C THR A 126 1.80 22.19 -25.80
N VAL A 127 2.85 22.05 -26.63
CA VAL A 127 3.56 20.78 -26.82
C VAL A 127 4.24 20.33 -25.53
N LEU A 128 4.85 21.26 -24.79
CA LEU A 128 5.48 20.98 -23.50
C LEU A 128 4.47 20.47 -22.48
N LEU A 129 3.30 21.12 -22.37
CA LEU A 129 2.22 20.70 -21.48
C LEU A 129 1.68 19.31 -21.86
N ILE A 130 1.52 19.01 -23.15
CA ILE A 130 1.11 17.67 -23.61
C ILE A 130 2.15 16.61 -23.22
N GLY A 131 3.44 16.88 -23.47
CA GLY A 131 4.53 15.98 -23.09
C GLY A 131 4.57 15.72 -21.58
N SER A 132 4.48 16.80 -20.79
CA SER A 132 4.42 16.71 -19.33
C SER A 132 3.18 15.97 -18.83
N TYR A 133 2.02 16.18 -19.46
CA TYR A 133 0.80 15.45 -19.12
C TYR A 133 0.95 13.96 -19.37
N VAL A 134 1.51 13.56 -20.52
CA VAL A 134 1.80 12.16 -20.84
C VAL A 134 2.75 11.56 -19.81
N VAL A 135 3.82 12.26 -19.40
CA VAL A 135 4.73 11.78 -18.33
C VAL A 135 4.02 11.66 -16.98
N SER A 136 3.09 12.57 -16.68
CA SER A 136 2.38 12.61 -15.40
C SER A 136 1.30 11.53 -15.27
N ARG A 137 0.81 11.01 -16.40
CA ARG A 137 -0.20 9.94 -16.45
C ARG A 137 0.45 8.58 -16.20
N ARG A 138 1.06 8.45 -15.01
CA ARG A 138 1.39 7.17 -14.40
C ARG A 138 0.10 6.59 -13.86
N ASP A 139 -0.21 5.37 -14.26
CA ASP A 139 -1.28 4.63 -13.62
C ASP A 139 -0.91 4.43 -12.15
N THR A 140 -1.75 4.95 -11.25
CA THR A 140 -1.66 4.67 -9.83
C THR A 140 -2.05 3.21 -9.60
N PRO A 141 -1.29 2.44 -8.80
CA PRO A 141 -1.62 1.05 -8.54
C PRO A 141 -2.98 0.93 -7.83
N ASP A 142 -3.84 0.04 -8.34
CA ASP A 142 -5.01 -0.50 -7.61
C ASP A 142 -4.56 -1.50 -6.51
#